data_AF-A0A7J2RFI3-F1
#
_entry.id   AF-A0A7J2RFI3-F1
#
_cell.length_a   1.000
_cell.length_b   1.000
_cell.length_c   1.000
_cell.angle_alpha   90.00
_cell.angle_beta   90.00
_cell.angle_gamma   90.00
#
_symmetry.space_group_name_H-M   'P 1'
#
loop_
_entity.id
_entity.type
_entity.pdbx_description
1 polymer ?
#
loop_
_entity_poly.entity_id
_entity_poly.type
_entity_poly.pdbx_seq_one_letter_code
_entity_poly.pdbx_strand_id
1 'polypeptide(L)'
;MQNSHKKVICPMCNYNFIPEAFHIEKVIMDTMDTTRGVDIISNKEAIRKLELKPFNLLRKAWITNYPQCNYILRFTAELAKKELHELEGRKISSYNEFGTNYTYNVYNFSKPYMDYADYMNEAILGIKSKIQNSLEEINIEELGKLCRDFMADKNLDAFKFLIRFYAILEKYCNSVVTGFKEKEMHQKIKESSFPQQLEDSLDETRKTRNKIVHESYDLTQDDVEQIKKTFLSYLYYHVSTKLLKLSPKELIEKISYEFIDKKGLIWEIRRFLHVNLGETLKFKGFYENFLLPLLDELGIPQK
;
A
#
# COMPACT_ATOMS: atom_id res chain seq x y z
N MET A 1 -16.53 5.64 10.69
CA MET A 1 -16.08 4.22 10.73
C MET A 1 -17.30 3.33 10.83
N GLN A 2 -17.73 2.69 9.74
CA GLN A 2 -18.80 1.69 9.76
C GLN A 2 -18.48 0.57 8.75
N ASN A 3 -18.12 -0.61 9.29
CA ASN A 3 -18.11 -1.95 8.71
C ASN A 3 -17.73 -2.15 7.23
N SER A 4 -16.45 -2.04 6.88
CA SER A 4 -15.94 -2.11 5.49
C SER A 4 -15.73 -3.52 4.91
N HIS A 5 -15.56 -4.59 5.70
CA HIS A 5 -15.24 -5.94 5.17
C HIS A 5 -16.43 -6.90 5.03
N LYS A 6 -17.66 -6.41 5.16
CA LYS A 6 -18.85 -7.29 5.11
C LYS A 6 -19.20 -7.63 3.67
N LYS A 7 -19.48 -8.91 3.40
CA LYS A 7 -20.04 -9.35 2.11
C LYS A 7 -21.49 -8.88 2.00
N VAL A 8 -21.91 -8.55 0.79
CA VAL A 8 -23.31 -8.20 0.48
C VAL A 8 -24.12 -9.47 0.33
N ILE A 9 -25.36 -9.49 0.83
CA ILE A 9 -26.26 -10.63 0.66
C ILE A 9 -27.22 -10.30 -0.49
N CYS A 10 -27.30 -11.15 -1.52
CA CYS A 10 -28.31 -10.99 -2.55
C CYS A 10 -29.69 -11.39 -1.98
N PRO A 11 -30.71 -10.52 -2.01
CA PRO A 11 -32.02 -10.83 -1.42
C PRO A 11 -32.82 -11.86 -2.24
N MET A 12 -32.46 -12.09 -3.50
CA MET A 12 -33.16 -13.06 -4.36
C MET A 12 -32.71 -14.50 -4.12
N CYS A 13 -31.42 -14.71 -3.84
CA CYS A 13 -30.85 -16.06 -3.70
C CYS A 13 -30.16 -16.29 -2.36
N ASN A 14 -30.13 -15.29 -1.47
CA ASN A 14 -29.51 -15.31 -0.14
C ASN A 14 -28.02 -15.67 -0.09
N TYR A 15 -27.32 -15.57 -1.23
CA TYR A 15 -25.88 -15.80 -1.28
C TYR A 15 -25.10 -14.53 -0.93
N ASN A 16 -24.01 -14.72 -0.18
CA ASN A 16 -23.02 -13.69 0.11
C ASN A 16 -22.12 -13.47 -1.11
N PHE A 17 -21.87 -12.21 -1.46
CA PHE A 17 -21.00 -11.84 -2.57
C PHE A 17 -20.28 -10.53 -2.32
N ILE A 18 -19.27 -10.27 -3.15
CA ILE A 18 -18.58 -9.00 -3.19
C ILE A 18 -18.95 -8.31 -4.51
N PRO A 19 -19.47 -7.08 -4.46
CA PRO A 19 -19.75 -6.27 -5.63
C PRO A 19 -18.53 -6.18 -6.55
N GLU A 20 -18.74 -6.34 -7.85
CA GLU A 20 -17.69 -6.07 -8.85
C GLU A 20 -17.37 -4.57 -8.88
N ALA A 21 -18.41 -3.74 -8.89
CA ALA A 21 -18.31 -2.30 -8.80
C ALA A 21 -19.58 -1.70 -8.19
N PHE A 22 -19.43 -0.53 -7.57
CA PHE A 22 -20.55 0.33 -7.21
C PHE A 22 -20.67 1.53 -8.16
N HIS A 23 -21.89 1.83 -8.58
CA HIS A 23 -22.22 2.99 -9.40
C HIS A 23 -23.15 3.94 -8.65
N ILE A 24 -22.96 5.26 -8.85
CA ILE A 24 -23.89 6.26 -8.33
C ILE A 24 -24.93 6.56 -9.40
N GLU A 25 -26.20 6.25 -9.12
CA GLU A 25 -27.32 6.72 -9.93
C GLU A 25 -28.08 7.84 -9.21
N LYS A 26 -28.56 8.82 -9.99
CA LYS A 26 -29.56 9.77 -9.49
C LYS A 26 -30.91 9.06 -9.51
N VAL A 27 -31.46 8.78 -8.35
CA VAL A 27 -32.79 8.19 -8.25
C VAL A 27 -33.80 9.31 -8.01
N ILE A 28 -34.71 9.50 -8.97
CA ILE A 28 -35.95 10.26 -8.76
C ILE A 28 -37.01 9.19 -8.50
N MET A 29 -37.54 9.12 -7.28
CA MET A 29 -38.70 8.26 -7.03
C MET A 29 -39.97 9.08 -7.26
N ASP A 30 -40.74 8.67 -8.26
CA ASP A 30 -42.03 9.27 -8.58
C ASP A 30 -42.95 9.23 -7.36
N THR A 31 -43.55 10.39 -7.07
CA THR A 31 -44.60 10.53 -6.07
C THR A 31 -45.83 9.75 -6.53
N MET A 32 -46.28 8.77 -5.74
CA MET A 32 -47.65 8.26 -5.93
C MET A 32 -48.65 9.40 -5.68
N ASP A 33 -49.60 9.54 -6.60
CA ASP A 33 -50.68 10.51 -6.59
C ASP A 33 -51.43 10.48 -5.25
N THR A 34 -51.36 11.57 -4.47
CA THR A 34 -51.85 11.64 -3.09
C THR A 34 -53.35 11.91 -2.97
N THR A 35 -54.14 11.75 -4.03
CA THR A 35 -55.55 12.17 -4.04
C THR A 35 -56.57 11.14 -3.54
N ARG A 36 -56.17 10.04 -2.87
CA ARG A 36 -57.15 9.13 -2.23
C ARG A 36 -56.73 8.71 -0.82
N GLY A 37 -57.61 9.00 0.14
CA GLY A 37 -57.54 8.49 1.51
C GLY A 37 -57.87 9.53 2.58
N VAL A 38 -59.08 10.10 2.57
CA VAL A 38 -59.68 10.70 3.77
C VAL A 38 -61.09 10.14 3.88
N ASP A 39 -61.25 9.02 4.58
CA ASP A 39 -62.57 8.57 5.02
C ASP A 39 -62.92 9.31 6.31
N ILE A 40 -63.90 10.22 6.22
CA ILE A 40 -64.43 10.97 7.36
C ILE A 40 -65.49 10.10 8.06
N ILE A 41 -65.10 9.42 9.13
CA ILE A 41 -66.04 8.66 9.97
C ILE A 41 -66.62 9.60 11.05
N SER A 42 -67.52 10.49 10.61
CA SER A 42 -68.40 11.36 11.44
C SER A 42 -67.80 12.52 12.27
N ASN A 43 -68.61 13.58 12.43
CA ASN A 43 -68.26 14.88 13.02
C ASN A 43 -68.25 14.96 14.56
N LYS A 44 -68.25 13.83 15.31
CA LYS A 44 -68.32 13.90 16.78
C LYS A 44 -67.16 13.28 17.56
N GLU A 45 -66.30 12.46 16.96
CA GLU A 45 -65.05 12.01 17.58
C GLU A 45 -63.98 11.89 16.50
N ALA A 46 -63.31 12.99 16.20
CA ALA A 46 -62.22 12.98 15.22
C ALA A 46 -60.97 12.33 15.84
N ILE A 47 -60.93 11.00 15.90
CA ILE A 47 -59.65 10.29 15.97
C ILE A 47 -58.98 10.49 14.61
N ARG A 48 -58.15 11.52 14.52
CA ARG A 48 -57.25 11.71 13.38
C ARG A 48 -56.24 10.57 13.39
N LYS A 49 -56.53 9.48 12.68
CA LYS A 49 -55.46 8.61 12.20
C LYS A 49 -54.70 9.41 11.15
N LEU A 50 -53.62 10.06 11.60
CA LEU A 50 -52.55 10.49 10.71
C LEU A 50 -51.94 9.22 10.13
N GLU A 51 -52.43 8.75 8.99
CA GLU A 51 -51.61 7.93 8.11
C GLU A 51 -50.49 8.83 7.59
N LEU A 52 -49.37 8.85 8.33
CA LEU A 52 -48.11 9.37 7.82
C LEU A 52 -47.67 8.45 6.67
N LYS A 53 -48.07 8.79 5.44
CA LYS A 53 -47.47 8.18 4.24
C LYS A 53 -46.00 8.60 4.17
N PRO A 54 -45.07 7.68 3.86
CA PRO A 54 -43.65 7.99 3.85
C PRO A 54 -43.32 9.06 2.79
N PHE A 55 -42.50 10.03 3.17
CA PHE A 55 -42.17 11.20 2.36
C PHE A 55 -40.92 10.94 1.51
N ASN A 56 -41.06 10.98 0.18
CA ASN A 56 -39.96 10.78 -0.76
C ASN A 56 -38.93 11.92 -0.71
N LEU A 57 -37.65 11.59 -0.45
CA LEU A 57 -36.53 12.37 -0.98
C LEU A 57 -35.24 11.54 -1.08
N LEU A 58 -34.97 11.02 -2.27
CA LEU A 58 -33.70 10.39 -2.60
C LEU A 58 -33.02 11.22 -3.70
N ARG A 59 -31.73 11.54 -3.52
CA ARG A 59 -30.95 12.32 -4.52
C ARG A 59 -29.90 11.47 -5.25
N LYS A 60 -29.36 10.44 -4.61
CA LYS A 60 -28.34 9.53 -5.17
C LYS A 60 -28.46 8.16 -4.50
N ALA A 61 -28.27 7.09 -5.26
CA ALA A 61 -28.21 5.71 -4.78
C ALA A 61 -26.92 5.03 -5.25
N TRP A 62 -26.34 4.22 -4.39
CA TRP A 62 -25.29 3.28 -4.80
C TRP A 62 -25.93 2.03 -5.35
N ILE A 63 -25.48 1.59 -6.51
CA ILE A 63 -26.06 0.46 -7.21
C ILE A 63 -24.98 -0.53 -7.57
N THR A 64 -25.29 -1.81 -7.37
CA THR A 64 -24.49 -2.95 -7.81
C THR A 64 -25.45 -4.06 -8.23
N ASN A 65 -25.00 -4.96 -9.08
CA ASN A 65 -25.69 -6.19 -9.40
C ASN A 65 -25.05 -7.39 -8.68
N TYR A 66 -25.84 -8.45 -8.46
CA TYR A 66 -25.29 -9.75 -8.09
C TYR A 66 -24.90 -10.52 -9.37
N PRO A 67 -23.64 -10.96 -9.56
CA PRO A 67 -23.20 -11.53 -10.83
C PRO A 67 -23.94 -12.79 -11.28
N GLN A 68 -24.42 -13.64 -10.35
CA GLN A 68 -25.02 -14.92 -10.74
C GLN A 68 -26.48 -14.81 -11.19
N CYS A 69 -27.28 -13.96 -10.55
CA CYS A 69 -28.71 -13.80 -10.91
C CYS A 69 -29.06 -12.43 -11.51
N ASN A 70 -28.07 -11.56 -11.71
CA ASN A 70 -28.21 -10.20 -12.26
C ASN A 70 -29.20 -9.30 -11.52
N TYR A 71 -29.57 -9.65 -10.28
CA TYR A 71 -30.43 -8.81 -9.47
C TYR A 71 -29.73 -7.50 -9.12
N ILE A 72 -30.40 -6.38 -9.32
CA ILE A 72 -29.88 -5.03 -9.07
C ILE A 72 -30.20 -4.65 -7.62
N LEU A 73 -29.17 -4.47 -6.81
CA LEU A 73 -29.26 -3.94 -5.46
C LEU A 73 -29.07 -2.43 -5.49
N ARG A 74 -29.98 -1.71 -4.84
CA ARG A 74 -29.90 -0.26 -4.67
C ARG A 74 -29.78 0.06 -3.18
N PHE A 75 -28.75 0.81 -2.82
CA PHE A 75 -28.48 1.28 -1.47
C PHE A 75 -28.78 2.77 -1.41
N THR A 76 -29.77 3.12 -0.60
CA THR A 76 -30.30 4.48 -0.47
C THR A 76 -30.31 4.88 1.00
N ALA A 77 -29.83 6.08 1.32
CA ALA A 77 -30.05 6.68 2.64
C ALA A 77 -31.37 7.47 2.59
N GLU A 78 -32.31 7.15 3.49
CA GLU A 78 -33.57 7.88 3.62
C GLU A 78 -33.29 9.29 4.18
N LEU A 79 -33.74 10.34 3.48
CA LEU A 79 -33.65 11.74 3.92
C LEU A 79 -35.05 12.30 4.11
N ALA A 80 -35.42 12.70 5.32
CA ALA A 80 -36.74 13.26 5.61
C ALA A 80 -36.82 14.76 5.24
N LYS A 81 -37.92 15.19 4.60
CA LYS A 81 -38.10 16.54 4.05
C LYS A 81 -38.02 17.69 5.09
N LYS A 82 -38.19 17.42 6.39
CA LYS A 82 -38.01 18.45 7.43
C LYS A 82 -36.58 19.02 7.48
N GLU A 83 -35.61 18.27 6.98
CA GLU A 83 -34.19 18.65 7.07
C GLU A 83 -33.71 19.51 5.88
N LEU A 84 -34.46 19.58 4.77
CA LEU A 84 -33.98 20.29 3.57
C LEU A 84 -34.15 21.81 3.59
N HIS A 85 -35.14 22.33 4.32
CA HIS A 85 -35.32 23.78 4.41
C HIS A 85 -34.28 24.45 5.34
N GLU A 86 -33.53 23.68 6.13
CA GLU A 86 -32.42 24.18 6.97
C GLU A 86 -31.03 23.96 6.35
N LEU A 87 -30.93 23.17 5.27
CA LEU A 87 -29.67 22.76 4.63
C LEU A 87 -29.14 23.77 3.60
N GLU A 88 -29.95 24.70 3.11
CA GLU A 88 -29.44 25.85 2.36
C GLU A 88 -28.90 26.91 3.33
N GLY A 89 -27.67 26.69 3.80
CA GLY A 89 -26.85 27.76 4.39
C GLY A 89 -26.52 27.68 5.88
N ARG A 90 -26.83 26.60 6.61
CA ARG A 90 -26.41 26.45 8.02
C ARG A 90 -25.62 25.16 8.28
N LYS A 91 -24.47 25.30 8.96
CA LYS A 91 -23.78 24.18 9.64
C LYS A 91 -24.73 23.64 10.70
N ILE A 92 -25.26 22.43 10.51
CA ILE A 92 -26.15 21.78 11.47
C ILE A 92 -25.31 21.31 12.66
N SER A 93 -25.54 21.92 13.82
CA SER A 93 -25.18 21.41 15.14
C SER A 93 -26.35 20.58 15.69
N SER A 94 -26.05 19.36 16.14
CA SER A 94 -26.85 18.45 16.98
C SER A 94 -28.28 18.86 17.37
N TYR A 95 -29.26 17.97 17.14
CA TYR A 95 -30.62 18.09 17.69
C TYR A 95 -30.86 17.04 18.78
N ASN A 96 -31.68 17.40 19.76
CA ASN A 96 -31.95 16.61 20.97
C ASN A 96 -33.43 16.19 20.97
N GLU A 97 -33.70 14.89 20.88
CA GLU A 97 -35.06 14.34 20.91
C GLU A 97 -35.16 13.34 22.07
N PHE A 98 -36.15 13.53 22.95
CA PHE A 98 -36.34 12.72 24.17
C PHE A 98 -35.08 12.62 25.07
N GLY A 99 -34.31 13.70 25.18
CA GLY A 99 -33.10 13.76 26.02
C GLY A 99 -31.89 13.02 25.44
N THR A 100 -32.00 12.51 24.20
CA THR A 100 -30.91 11.85 23.49
C THR A 100 -30.47 12.75 22.33
N ASN A 101 -29.19 13.15 22.33
CA ASN A 101 -28.59 13.92 21.25
C ASN A 101 -28.30 12.99 20.05
N TYR A 102 -28.99 13.21 18.93
CA TYR A 102 -28.73 12.50 17.69
C TYR A 102 -27.84 13.37 16.78
N THR A 103 -26.73 12.79 16.32
CA THR A 103 -25.86 13.40 15.31
C THR A 103 -26.08 12.68 14.00
N TYR A 104 -26.79 13.31 13.07
CA TYR A 104 -26.98 12.80 11.72
C TYR A 104 -25.80 13.22 10.84
N ASN A 105 -25.17 12.25 10.18
CA ASN A 105 -24.15 12.52 9.17
C ASN A 105 -24.80 12.47 7.78
N VAL A 106 -25.27 13.63 7.31
CA VAL A 106 -26.08 13.80 6.07
C VAL A 106 -25.24 13.65 4.78
N TYR A 107 -23.94 13.37 4.89
CA TYR A 107 -22.99 13.29 3.78
C TYR A 107 -22.39 11.89 3.58
N ASN A 108 -23.21 10.84 3.47
CA ASN A 108 -22.67 9.52 3.13
C ASN A 108 -22.49 9.36 1.60
N PHE A 109 -21.43 9.99 1.08
CA PHE A 109 -20.89 9.71 -0.27
C PHE A 109 -20.04 8.43 -0.32
N SER A 110 -19.83 7.75 0.81
CA SER A 110 -19.05 6.52 0.86
C SER A 110 -19.84 5.34 0.30
N LYS A 111 -19.15 4.39 -0.33
CA LYS A 111 -19.73 3.11 -0.74
C LYS A 111 -20.29 2.38 0.49
N PRO A 112 -21.45 1.70 0.37
CA PRO A 112 -22.06 0.98 1.49
C PRO A 112 -21.25 -0.27 1.90
N TYR A 113 -20.51 -0.85 0.95
CA TYR A 113 -19.62 -1.99 1.13
C TYR A 113 -18.38 -1.81 0.24
N MET A 114 -17.30 -2.53 0.54
CA MET A 114 -16.16 -2.64 -0.37
C MET A 114 -16.53 -3.43 -1.62
N ASP A 115 -16.12 -2.94 -2.78
CA ASP A 115 -16.13 -3.71 -4.03
C ASP A 115 -14.76 -4.34 -4.32
N TYR A 116 -14.68 -5.07 -5.43
CA TYR A 116 -13.45 -5.70 -5.89
C TYR A 116 -12.24 -4.76 -5.88
N ALA A 117 -12.39 -3.54 -6.42
CA ALA A 117 -11.31 -2.57 -6.52
C ALA A 117 -10.82 -2.13 -5.14
N ASP A 118 -11.74 -1.94 -4.18
CA ASP A 118 -11.38 -1.59 -2.81
C ASP A 118 -10.55 -2.71 -2.14
N TYR A 119 -10.97 -3.98 -2.28
CA TYR A 119 -10.22 -5.12 -1.73
C TYR A 119 -8.85 -5.31 -2.40
N MET A 120 -8.77 -5.13 -3.72
CA MET A 120 -7.49 -5.14 -4.45
C MET A 120 -6.57 -4.05 -3.92
N ASN A 121 -7.06 -2.82 -3.80
CA ASN A 121 -6.27 -1.69 -3.32
C ASN A 121 -5.77 -1.92 -1.90
N GLU A 122 -6.61 -2.41 -1.00
CA GLU A 122 -6.20 -2.72 0.37
C GLU A 122 -5.11 -3.79 0.42
N ALA A 123 -5.26 -4.87 -0.35
CA ALA A 123 -4.26 -5.92 -0.44
C ALA A 123 -2.92 -5.38 -1.00
N ILE A 124 -2.98 -4.59 -2.07
CA ILE A 124 -1.81 -3.94 -2.68
C ILE A 124 -1.12 -3.03 -1.66
N LEU A 125 -1.86 -2.15 -0.98
CA LEU A 125 -1.32 -1.22 -0.01
C LEU A 125 -0.69 -1.96 1.18
N GLY A 126 -1.33 -3.03 1.66
CA GLY A 126 -0.80 -3.87 2.72
C GLY A 126 0.54 -4.52 2.36
N ILE A 127 0.68 -5.03 1.13
CA ILE A 127 1.96 -5.59 0.67
C ILE A 127 3.00 -4.49 0.45
N LYS A 128 2.64 -3.40 -0.23
CA LYS A 128 3.54 -2.25 -0.48
C LYS A 128 4.11 -1.69 0.83
N SER A 129 3.26 -1.52 1.85
CA SER A 129 3.69 -1.05 3.17
C SER A 129 4.66 -2.02 3.84
N LYS A 130 4.42 -3.33 3.79
CA LYS A 130 5.36 -4.33 4.35
C LYS A 130 6.72 -4.27 3.66
N ILE A 131 6.72 -4.23 2.33
CA ILE A 131 7.95 -4.09 1.53
C ILE A 131 8.69 -2.81 1.92
N GLN A 132 7.98 -1.68 1.98
CA GLN A 132 8.58 -0.40 2.31
C GLN A 132 9.20 -0.39 3.71
N ASN A 133 8.48 -0.89 4.72
CA ASN A 133 9.00 -1.00 6.09
C ASN A 133 10.29 -1.85 6.14
N SER A 134 10.34 -2.96 5.40
CA SER A 134 11.56 -3.79 5.35
C SER A 134 12.73 -3.13 4.62
N LEU A 135 12.47 -2.25 3.65
CA LEU A 135 13.51 -1.46 2.99
C LEU A 135 14.00 -0.31 3.87
N GLU A 136 13.13 0.29 4.68
CA GLU A 136 13.49 1.32 5.66
C GLU A 136 14.43 0.75 6.74
N GLU A 137 14.25 -0.51 7.16
CA GLU A 137 15.14 -1.17 8.13
C GLU A 137 16.61 -1.27 7.68
N ILE A 138 16.88 -1.25 6.37
CA ILE A 138 18.25 -1.24 5.82
C ILE A 138 18.70 0.14 5.37
N ASN A 139 17.93 1.17 5.69
CA ASN A 139 18.16 2.55 5.29
C ASN A 139 18.45 2.68 3.78
N ILE A 140 17.57 2.11 2.95
CA ILE A 140 17.75 2.06 1.49
C ILE A 140 17.95 3.45 0.88
N GLU A 141 17.41 4.50 1.49
CA GLU A 141 17.59 5.88 1.04
C GLU A 141 19.04 6.35 1.17
N GLU A 142 19.71 6.05 2.29
CA GLU A 142 21.12 6.38 2.50
C GLU A 142 22.01 5.61 1.53
N LEU A 143 21.76 4.31 1.38
CA LEU A 143 22.45 3.45 0.40
C LEU A 143 22.21 3.92 -1.04
N GLY A 144 20.99 4.28 -1.38
CA GLY A 144 20.62 4.78 -2.70
C GLY A 144 21.25 6.14 -3.01
N LYS A 145 21.31 7.04 -2.03
CA LYS A 145 22.05 8.30 -2.18
C LYS A 145 23.52 8.03 -2.47
N LEU A 146 24.15 7.14 -1.72
CA LEU A 146 25.55 6.77 -1.94
C LEU A 146 25.75 6.12 -3.33
N CYS A 147 24.82 5.27 -3.76
CA CYS A 147 24.79 4.68 -5.09
C CYS A 147 24.74 5.76 -6.18
N ARG A 148 23.79 6.69 -6.10
CA ARG A 148 23.62 7.76 -7.10
C ARG A 148 24.83 8.68 -7.17
N ASP A 149 25.34 9.10 -6.02
CA ASP A 149 26.51 9.97 -5.93
C ASP A 149 27.73 9.30 -6.61
N PHE A 150 27.87 7.99 -6.47
CA PHE A 150 28.98 7.22 -7.04
C PHE A 150 28.76 6.77 -8.49
N MET A 151 27.52 6.58 -8.92
CA MET A 151 27.21 6.07 -10.26
C MET A 151 26.99 7.19 -11.28
N ALA A 152 26.64 8.41 -10.83
CA ALA A 152 26.33 9.55 -11.71
C ALA A 152 27.52 10.47 -11.99
N ASP A 153 28.52 10.53 -11.12
CA ASP A 153 29.57 11.54 -11.21
C ASP A 153 30.75 11.09 -12.09
N LYS A 154 31.19 11.97 -13.00
CA LYS A 154 32.40 11.79 -13.82
C LYS A 154 33.67 12.17 -13.06
N ASN A 155 33.56 13.00 -12.02
CA ASN A 155 34.67 13.46 -11.18
C ASN A 155 34.61 12.81 -9.79
N LEU A 156 34.59 11.48 -9.81
CA LEU A 156 34.33 10.61 -8.69
C LEU A 156 35.34 10.77 -7.55
N ASP A 157 34.91 11.24 -6.38
CA ASP A 157 35.68 11.14 -5.14
C ASP A 157 35.52 9.74 -4.53
N ALA A 158 36.23 8.78 -5.12
CA ALA A 158 36.21 7.38 -4.71
C ALA A 158 36.62 7.20 -3.25
N PHE A 159 37.52 8.05 -2.74
CA PHE A 159 37.95 8.04 -1.36
C PHE A 159 36.79 8.37 -0.40
N LYS A 160 36.08 9.48 -0.66
CA LYS A 160 34.91 9.88 0.13
C LYS A 160 33.77 8.86 0.03
N PHE A 161 33.57 8.26 -1.14
CA PHE A 161 32.64 7.14 -1.29
C PHE A 161 33.03 5.96 -0.40
N LEU A 162 34.29 5.49 -0.47
CA LEU A 162 34.76 4.35 0.30
C LEU A 162 34.67 4.60 1.81
N ILE A 163 35.00 5.81 2.28
CA ILE A 163 34.82 6.17 3.70
C ILE A 163 33.36 6.01 4.11
N ARG A 164 32.42 6.57 3.34
CA ARG A 164 30.98 6.49 3.63
C ARG A 164 30.48 5.06 3.56
N PHE A 165 30.88 4.31 2.52
CA PHE A 165 30.49 2.91 2.35
C PHE A 165 30.95 2.07 3.55
N TYR A 166 32.22 2.17 3.95
CA TYR A 166 32.74 1.41 5.09
C TYR A 166 32.16 1.85 6.42
N ALA A 167 31.77 3.12 6.59
CA ALA A 167 31.05 3.56 7.78
C ALA A 167 29.65 2.90 7.88
N ILE A 168 28.93 2.80 6.76
CA ILE A 168 27.64 2.11 6.70
C ILE A 168 27.82 0.60 6.95
N LEU A 169 28.79 -0.01 6.28
CA LEU A 169 29.13 -1.43 6.45
C LEU A 169 29.52 -1.73 7.90
N GLU A 170 30.36 -0.89 8.52
CA GLU A 170 30.75 -1.05 9.91
C GLU A 170 29.56 -0.95 10.86
N LYS A 171 28.66 0.02 10.64
CA LYS A 171 27.44 0.14 11.43
C LYS A 171 26.58 -1.13 11.31
N TYR A 172 26.45 -1.69 10.11
CA TYR A 172 25.77 -2.95 9.91
C TYR A 172 26.46 -4.10 10.66
N CYS A 173 27.77 -4.30 10.45
CA CYS A 173 28.49 -5.40 11.08
C CYS A 173 28.44 -5.30 12.62
N ASN A 174 28.55 -4.09 13.17
CA ASN A 174 28.41 -3.85 14.63
C ASN A 174 27.01 -4.22 15.16
N SER A 175 25.98 -4.20 14.32
CA SER A 175 24.61 -4.57 14.71
C SER A 175 24.37 -6.08 14.74
N VAL A 176 25.21 -6.88 14.06
CA VAL A 176 25.05 -8.33 13.94
C VAL A 176 26.15 -9.13 14.64
N VAL A 177 27.34 -8.54 14.83
CA VAL A 177 28.50 -9.20 15.44
C VAL A 177 28.54 -8.96 16.95
N THR A 178 28.77 -10.03 17.72
CA THR A 178 28.99 -9.96 19.17
C THR A 178 30.42 -9.53 19.50
N GLY A 179 30.60 -8.75 20.57
CA GLY A 179 31.94 -8.25 20.96
C GLY A 179 32.56 -7.30 19.92
N PHE A 180 31.75 -6.60 19.12
CA PHE A 180 32.21 -5.78 17.99
C PHE A 180 33.25 -4.70 18.33
N LYS A 181 33.35 -4.26 19.60
CA LYS A 181 34.31 -3.24 20.03
C LYS A 181 35.76 -3.72 20.00
N GLU A 182 35.98 -5.02 20.14
CA GLU A 182 37.29 -5.66 20.21
C GLU A 182 37.75 -6.22 18.86
N LYS A 183 36.87 -6.13 17.84
CA LYS A 183 37.08 -6.77 16.54
C LYS A 183 37.47 -5.75 15.48
N GLU A 184 38.42 -6.12 14.65
CA GLU A 184 38.75 -5.36 13.45
C GLU A 184 37.71 -5.55 12.35
N MET A 185 37.65 -4.61 11.40
CA MET A 185 36.67 -4.66 10.31
C MET A 185 36.71 -5.97 9.51
N HIS A 186 37.91 -6.54 9.30
CA HIS A 186 38.04 -7.83 8.62
C HIS A 186 37.31 -8.95 9.37
N GLN A 187 37.50 -9.05 10.69
CA GLN A 187 36.82 -10.03 11.53
C GLN A 187 35.31 -9.78 11.55
N LYS A 188 34.90 -8.52 11.63
CA LYS A 188 33.48 -8.13 11.59
C LYS A 188 32.80 -8.59 10.30
N ILE A 189 33.44 -8.43 9.13
CA ILE A 189 32.89 -8.89 7.84
C ILE A 189 32.72 -10.41 7.85
N LYS A 190 33.75 -11.17 8.27
CA LYS A 190 33.69 -12.64 8.36
C LYS A 190 32.55 -13.16 9.24
N GLU A 191 32.32 -12.48 10.36
CA GLU A 191 31.27 -12.89 11.30
C GLU A 191 29.87 -12.38 10.94
N SER A 192 29.75 -11.48 9.96
CA SER A 192 28.46 -10.91 9.51
C SER A 192 27.67 -11.84 8.60
N SER A 193 28.15 -13.06 8.37
CA SER A 193 27.48 -14.12 7.58
C SER A 193 27.16 -13.69 6.15
N PHE A 194 28.02 -12.89 5.53
CA PHE A 194 27.91 -12.60 4.10
C PHE A 194 28.22 -13.87 3.28
N PRO A 195 27.68 -13.99 2.05
CA PRO A 195 28.15 -15.00 1.10
C PRO A 195 29.66 -14.86 0.87
N GLN A 196 30.40 -15.97 0.79
CA GLN A 196 31.87 -15.96 0.70
C GLN A 196 32.40 -15.02 -0.39
N GLN A 197 31.78 -15.04 -1.58
CA GLN A 197 32.18 -14.16 -2.69
C GLN A 197 32.06 -12.67 -2.35
N LEU A 198 31.02 -12.29 -1.60
CA LEU A 198 30.84 -10.92 -1.14
C LEU A 198 31.82 -10.57 -0.03
N GLU A 199 32.07 -11.48 0.92
CA GLU A 199 33.11 -11.31 1.94
C GLU A 199 34.48 -11.04 1.30
N ASP A 200 34.88 -11.85 0.33
CA ASP A 200 36.16 -11.72 -0.38
C ASP A 200 36.23 -10.36 -1.09
N SER A 201 35.16 -9.97 -1.80
CA SER A 201 35.06 -8.68 -2.50
C SER A 201 35.12 -7.49 -1.54
N LEU A 202 34.49 -7.60 -0.36
CA LEU A 202 34.53 -6.59 0.69
C LEU A 202 35.91 -6.49 1.35
N ASP A 203 36.65 -7.59 1.49
CA ASP A 203 38.02 -7.54 2.02
C ASP A 203 39.01 -6.98 0.99
N GLU A 204 38.85 -7.31 -0.29
CA GLU A 204 39.63 -6.70 -1.39
C GLU A 204 39.41 -5.19 -1.46
N THR A 205 38.15 -4.77 -1.46
CA THR A 205 37.78 -3.34 -1.49
C THR A 205 38.34 -2.61 -0.25
N ARG A 206 38.46 -3.30 0.89
CA ARG A 206 39.04 -2.75 2.13
C ARG A 206 40.55 -2.53 1.97
N LYS A 207 41.24 -3.48 1.33
CA LYS A 207 42.68 -3.33 1.01
C LYS A 207 42.89 -2.14 0.08
N THR A 208 42.07 -1.98 -0.96
CA THR A 208 42.11 -0.82 -1.86
C THR A 208 41.88 0.48 -1.09
N ARG A 209 40.87 0.54 -0.21
CA ARG A 209 40.65 1.68 0.68
C ARG A 209 41.90 2.03 1.49
N ASN A 210 42.54 1.04 2.11
CA ASN A 210 43.72 1.28 2.94
C ASN A 210 44.91 1.80 2.13
N LYS A 211 45.12 1.31 0.90
CA LYS A 211 46.13 1.84 -0.02
C LYS A 211 45.90 3.32 -0.35
N ILE A 212 44.66 3.71 -0.65
CA ILE A 212 44.34 5.13 -0.92
C ILE A 212 44.62 5.99 0.32
N VAL A 213 44.21 5.53 1.51
CA VAL A 213 44.36 6.30 2.76
C VAL A 213 45.83 6.47 3.17
N HIS A 214 46.66 5.45 2.98
CA HIS A 214 47.98 5.37 3.61
C HIS A 214 49.17 5.40 2.63
N GLU A 215 48.97 5.13 1.34
CA GLU A 215 50.07 4.84 0.41
C GLU A 215 50.12 5.74 -0.84
N SER A 216 49.48 6.92 -0.83
CA SER A 216 49.45 7.85 -1.99
C SER A 216 49.11 7.11 -3.30
N TYR A 217 48.07 6.28 -3.25
CA TYR A 217 47.66 5.41 -4.35
C TYR A 217 46.60 6.07 -5.23
N ASP A 218 46.90 6.21 -6.53
CA ASP A 218 45.93 6.62 -7.53
C ASP A 218 45.13 5.42 -8.05
N LEU A 219 43.80 5.53 -8.04
CA LEU A 219 42.91 4.46 -8.45
C LEU A 219 42.94 4.22 -9.96
N THR A 220 43.04 2.96 -10.34
CA THR A 220 42.85 2.53 -11.74
C THR A 220 41.37 2.43 -12.08
N GLN A 221 41.05 2.33 -13.38
CA GLN A 221 39.67 2.06 -13.81
C GLN A 221 39.16 0.71 -13.30
N ASP A 222 40.04 -0.29 -13.23
CA ASP A 222 39.70 -1.63 -12.74
C ASP A 222 39.34 -1.60 -11.24
N ASP A 223 40.07 -0.80 -10.44
CA ASP A 223 39.73 -0.60 -9.03
C ASP A 223 38.33 0.02 -8.87
N VAL A 224 38.04 1.06 -9.64
CA VAL A 224 36.74 1.75 -9.59
C VAL A 224 35.61 0.78 -9.97
N GLU A 225 35.81 -0.04 -10.99
CA GLU A 225 34.81 -1.04 -11.42
C GLU A 225 34.64 -2.15 -10.38
N GLN A 226 35.72 -2.60 -9.73
CA GLN A 226 35.64 -3.56 -8.64
C GLN A 226 34.89 -2.99 -7.43
N ILE A 227 35.17 -1.74 -7.05
CA ILE A 227 34.45 -1.04 -5.98
C ILE A 227 32.95 -0.96 -6.30
N LYS A 228 32.58 -0.60 -7.55
CA LYS A 228 31.19 -0.56 -8.01
C LYS A 228 30.52 -1.92 -7.87
N LYS A 229 31.15 -2.98 -8.35
CA LYS A 229 30.62 -4.35 -8.26
C LYS A 229 30.44 -4.79 -6.82
N THR A 230 31.44 -4.61 -5.97
CA THR A 230 31.34 -4.94 -4.53
C THR A 230 30.17 -4.20 -3.87
N PHE A 231 30.03 -2.91 -4.13
CA PHE A 231 28.95 -2.11 -3.55
C PHE A 231 27.56 -2.56 -4.04
N LEU A 232 27.42 -2.85 -5.34
CA LEU A 232 26.17 -3.36 -5.89
C LEU A 232 25.82 -4.75 -5.32
N SER A 233 26.80 -5.63 -5.17
CA SER A 233 26.62 -6.95 -4.55
C SER A 233 26.22 -6.83 -3.08
N TYR A 234 26.83 -5.91 -2.33
CA TYR A 234 26.44 -5.59 -0.96
C TYR A 234 24.99 -5.10 -0.90
N LEU A 235 24.63 -4.12 -1.73
CA LEU A 235 23.29 -3.56 -1.77
C LEU A 235 22.25 -4.61 -2.15
N TYR A 236 22.56 -5.45 -3.13
CA TYR A 236 21.73 -6.58 -3.55
C TYR A 236 21.51 -7.56 -2.40
N TYR A 237 22.57 -7.97 -1.71
CA TYR A 237 22.49 -8.88 -0.56
C TYR A 237 21.54 -8.36 0.53
N HIS A 238 21.63 -7.08 0.88
CA HIS A 238 20.76 -6.51 1.91
C HIS A 238 19.29 -6.44 1.48
N VAL A 239 19.03 -5.99 0.25
CA VAL A 239 17.67 -5.90 -0.30
C VAL A 239 17.06 -7.29 -0.42
N SER A 240 17.76 -8.24 -1.05
CA SER A 240 17.30 -9.63 -1.21
C SER A 240 17.04 -10.29 0.14
N THR A 241 18.00 -10.24 1.07
CA THR A 241 17.86 -10.89 2.39
C THR A 241 16.66 -10.36 3.19
N LYS A 242 16.39 -9.05 3.12
CA LYS A 242 15.23 -8.46 3.82
C LYS A 242 13.92 -8.79 3.12
N LEU A 243 13.86 -8.66 1.80
CA LEU A 243 12.65 -8.95 1.06
C LEU A 243 12.32 -10.45 1.05
N LEU A 244 13.32 -11.34 1.04
CA LEU A 244 13.13 -12.79 1.16
C LEU A 244 12.48 -13.16 2.50
N LYS A 245 12.87 -12.52 3.60
CA LYS A 245 12.24 -12.74 4.92
C LYS A 245 10.77 -12.36 4.95
N LEU A 246 10.32 -11.44 4.08
CA LEU A 246 8.91 -11.11 3.94
C LEU A 246 8.11 -12.20 3.19
N SER A 247 8.79 -13.09 2.46
CA SER A 247 8.19 -14.04 1.52
C SER A 247 7.07 -13.39 0.68
N PRO A 248 7.36 -12.45 -0.24
CA PRO A 248 6.33 -11.71 -0.98
C PRO A 248 5.35 -12.63 -1.72
N LYS A 249 5.84 -13.76 -2.23
CA LYS A 249 5.00 -14.82 -2.80
C LYS A 249 3.99 -15.36 -1.79
N GLU A 250 4.42 -15.68 -0.58
CA GLU A 250 3.50 -16.11 0.48
C GLU A 250 2.53 -15.01 0.90
N LEU A 251 2.96 -13.74 0.89
CA LEU A 251 2.05 -12.61 1.17
C LEU A 251 0.93 -12.54 0.14
N ILE A 252 1.23 -12.80 -1.14
CA ILE A 252 0.24 -12.86 -2.21
C ILE A 252 -0.66 -14.11 -2.03
N GLU A 253 -0.10 -15.24 -1.64
CA GLU A 253 -0.84 -16.50 -1.43
C GLU A 253 -1.75 -16.46 -0.20
N LYS A 254 -1.36 -15.72 0.86
CA LYS A 254 -2.13 -15.56 2.11
C LYS A 254 -3.30 -14.59 1.99
N ILE A 255 -3.43 -13.88 0.86
CA ILE A 255 -4.61 -13.05 0.61
C ILE A 255 -5.83 -13.96 0.54
N SER A 256 -6.71 -13.84 1.52
CA SER A 256 -7.87 -14.70 1.77
C SER A 256 -9.01 -14.53 0.77
N TYR A 257 -8.88 -13.57 -0.14
CA TYR A 257 -9.89 -13.25 -1.13
C TYR A 257 -9.67 -14.11 -2.39
N GLU A 258 -10.33 -15.27 -2.46
CA GLU A 258 -10.24 -16.21 -3.60
C GLU A 258 -10.50 -15.58 -4.97
N PHE A 259 -11.24 -14.47 -5.00
CA PHE A 259 -11.65 -13.77 -6.22
C PHE A 259 -10.66 -12.69 -6.67
N ILE A 260 -9.65 -12.34 -5.87
CA ILE A 260 -8.63 -11.36 -6.26
C ILE A 260 -7.71 -11.94 -7.34
N ASP A 261 -7.55 -11.20 -8.44
CA ASP A 261 -6.60 -11.59 -9.49
C ASP A 261 -5.15 -11.47 -8.99
N LYS A 262 -4.56 -12.63 -8.71
CA LYS A 262 -3.16 -12.75 -8.31
C LYS A 262 -2.19 -12.21 -9.36
N LYS A 263 -2.54 -12.25 -10.66
CA LYS A 263 -1.68 -11.69 -11.70
C LYS A 263 -1.61 -10.17 -11.61
N GLY A 264 -2.75 -9.51 -11.41
CA GLY A 264 -2.83 -8.07 -11.14
C GLY A 264 -2.01 -7.67 -9.92
N LEU A 265 -2.08 -8.43 -8.81
CA LEU A 265 -1.26 -8.21 -7.62
C LEU A 265 0.24 -8.31 -7.90
N ILE A 266 0.67 -9.38 -8.58
CA ILE A 266 2.07 -9.60 -8.96
C ILE A 266 2.59 -8.43 -9.79
N TRP A 267 1.81 -7.98 -10.77
CA TRP A 267 2.17 -6.85 -11.63
C TRP A 267 2.35 -5.56 -10.82
N GLU A 268 1.42 -5.26 -9.90
CA GLU A 268 1.49 -4.09 -9.03
C GLU A 268 2.71 -4.11 -8.10
N ILE A 269 3.06 -5.28 -7.55
CA ILE A 269 4.25 -5.44 -6.70
C ILE A 269 5.52 -5.25 -7.51
N ARG A 270 5.62 -5.84 -8.71
CA ARG A 270 6.75 -5.65 -9.63
C ARG A 270 6.94 -4.19 -9.98
N ARG A 271 5.85 -3.52 -10.34
CA ARG A 271 5.84 -2.09 -10.65
C ARG A 271 6.30 -1.27 -9.44
N PHE A 272 5.83 -1.62 -8.25
CA PHE A 272 6.24 -0.94 -7.02
C PHE A 272 7.75 -1.07 -6.77
N LEU A 273 8.28 -2.30 -6.82
CA LEU A 273 9.72 -2.54 -6.65
C LEU A 273 10.53 -1.81 -7.73
N HIS A 274 10.05 -1.83 -8.98
CA HIS A 274 10.69 -1.10 -10.07
C HIS A 274 10.78 0.40 -9.80
N VAL A 275 9.66 1.02 -9.42
CA VAL A 275 9.61 2.47 -9.17
C VAL A 275 10.40 2.80 -7.90
N ASN A 276 10.12 2.14 -6.79
CA ASN A 276 10.71 2.46 -5.50
C ASN A 276 12.24 2.25 -5.50
N LEU A 277 12.72 1.08 -5.92
CA LEU A 277 14.16 0.82 -5.98
C LEU A 277 14.82 1.52 -7.16
N GLY A 278 14.14 1.64 -8.31
CA GLY A 278 14.70 2.30 -9.49
C GLY A 278 14.91 3.79 -9.28
N GLU A 279 13.94 4.49 -8.68
CA GLU A 279 14.07 5.89 -8.30
C GLU A 279 15.09 6.10 -7.17
N THR A 280 15.24 5.11 -6.28
CA THR A 280 16.19 5.20 -5.17
C THR A 280 17.64 4.94 -5.64
N LEU A 281 17.88 3.99 -6.53
CA LEU A 281 19.24 3.59 -6.88
C LEU A 281 19.80 4.28 -8.13
N LYS A 282 18.95 4.57 -9.14
CA LYS A 282 19.27 5.29 -10.40
C LYS A 282 20.65 4.98 -11.03
N PHE A 283 21.01 3.70 -11.18
CA PHE A 283 22.22 3.31 -11.92
C PHE A 283 21.90 2.61 -13.25
N LYS A 284 22.86 2.64 -14.18
CA LYS A 284 22.72 2.04 -15.51
C LYS A 284 22.65 0.51 -15.40
N GLY A 285 21.67 -0.10 -16.08
CA GLY A 285 21.45 -1.54 -16.02
C GLY A 285 20.74 -2.00 -14.74
N PHE A 286 20.09 -1.10 -14.00
CA PHE A 286 19.30 -1.44 -12.82
C PHE A 286 18.27 -2.54 -13.10
N TYR A 287 17.61 -2.50 -14.25
CA TYR A 287 16.57 -3.48 -14.56
C TYR A 287 17.17 -4.88 -14.71
N GLU A 288 18.18 -5.02 -15.59
CA GLU A 288 18.78 -6.29 -15.97
C GLU A 288 19.68 -6.87 -14.88
N ASN A 289 20.48 -6.03 -14.23
CA ASN A 289 21.54 -6.47 -13.33
C ASN A 289 21.11 -6.51 -11.85
N PHE A 290 19.90 -6.03 -11.53
CA PHE A 290 19.45 -5.93 -10.14
C PHE A 290 17.99 -6.31 -9.96
N LEU A 291 17.07 -5.67 -10.68
CA LEU A 291 15.64 -5.92 -10.45
C LEU A 291 15.21 -7.31 -10.93
N LEU A 292 15.59 -7.73 -12.14
CA LEU A 292 15.21 -9.05 -12.66
C LEU A 292 15.74 -10.20 -11.80
N PRO A 293 17.06 -10.24 -11.44
CA PRO A 293 17.56 -11.26 -10.51
C PRO A 293 16.84 -11.26 -9.16
N LEU A 294 16.54 -10.07 -8.61
CA LEU A 294 15.81 -9.93 -7.36
C LEU A 294 14.39 -10.51 -7.46
N LEU A 295 13.67 -10.24 -8.56
CA LEU A 295 12.33 -10.78 -8.75
C LEU A 295 12.34 -12.31 -8.85
N ASP A 296 13.34 -12.88 -9.53
CA ASP A 296 13.51 -14.34 -9.63
C ASP A 296 13.79 -14.97 -8.27
N GLU A 297 14.68 -14.37 -7.48
CA GLU A 297 15.01 -14.83 -6.14
C GLU A 297 13.80 -14.75 -5.20
N LEU A 298 12.97 -13.72 -5.32
CA LEU A 298 11.73 -13.58 -4.57
C LEU A 298 10.60 -14.50 -5.07
N GLY A 299 10.82 -15.26 -6.15
CA GLY A 299 9.83 -16.14 -6.76
C GLY A 299 8.65 -15.38 -7.39
N ILE A 300 8.86 -14.12 -7.79
CA ILE A 300 7.85 -13.25 -8.40
C ILE A 300 7.93 -13.42 -9.94
N PRO A 301 6.89 -13.96 -10.59
CA PRO A 301 6.92 -14.23 -12.03
C PRO A 301 7.21 -12.98 -12.87
N GLN A 302 8.13 -13.11 -13.82
CA GLN A 302 8.45 -12.05 -14.77
C GLN A 302 7.45 -11.94 -15.94
N LYS A 303 6.59 -12.95 -16.15
CA LYS A 303 5.57 -13.00 -17.20
C LYS A 303 4.19 -13.26 -16.61
#